data_AF-A0A9P5S1L1-F1
#
_entry.id   AF-A0A9P5S1L1-F1
#
_cell.length_a   1.000
_cell.length_b   1.000
_cell.length_c   1.000
_cell.angle_alpha   90.00
_cell.angle_beta   90.00
_cell.angle_gamma   90.00
#
_symmetry.space_group_name_H-M   'P 1'
#
loop_
_entity.id
_entity.type
_entity.pdbx_description
1 polymer ?
#
loop_
_entity_poly.entity_id
_entity_poly.type
_entity_poly.pdbx_seq_one_letter_code
_entity_poly.pdbx_strand_id
1 'polypeptide(L)'
;MPMVSMLPEVVTFINWAHTFITVGPCRTFHLITTIFAIANQQDTNSQWARSCLTTCRTKFRDLSDTTSTNTNWQSVFMSVKPGGRYTTRFSGAISTLTLYTSSKKNCALPGALRTNSNLIQSIRLVCLHQTHESLGIFWEHCPPNLPQLDSMQISGQFTPTWMLLPFYHPSSSLVKWKKLVFRMEGYRSYTYGRDFFGALYKHARTLEVLRLEMRAYVMGDRVDRLMLLAPNLKELYILGDYMDGNGGYLDARELVKADWVCTDLEVFACRIRNIPRFDITRPIGRDFGRERVQQNQDGTLEESIELQRQVYSKLARFTRLRELQLGFPVNSRTSYYKHRRDEEKYRQYDCLAMTLESGLDLLRGLKDLSTVGLEDMEVYIHDDKKQTWFAEHWPHATFR
;
A
#
# COMPACT_ATOMS: atom_id res chain seq x y z
N MET A 1 31.27 -45.07 -22.40
CA MET A 1 31.21 -43.68 -21.89
C MET A 1 31.64 -42.73 -22.99
N PRO A 2 30.80 -41.79 -23.43
CA PRO A 2 31.26 -40.54 -23.99
C PRO A 2 30.91 -39.37 -23.06
N MET A 3 31.87 -38.46 -22.87
CA MET A 3 31.69 -37.17 -22.20
C MET A 3 30.74 -36.30 -23.05
N VAL A 4 29.65 -35.83 -22.43
CA VAL A 4 28.78 -34.81 -23.00
C VAL A 4 29.46 -33.45 -22.85
N SER A 5 29.77 -32.80 -23.97
CA SER A 5 30.20 -31.41 -24.00
C SER A 5 29.04 -30.51 -23.58
N MET A 6 29.25 -29.69 -22.56
CA MET A 6 28.30 -28.63 -22.19
C MET A 6 28.34 -27.52 -23.26
N LEU A 7 27.16 -27.08 -23.69
CA LEU A 7 27.00 -25.95 -24.62
C LEU A 7 27.57 -24.66 -24.00
N PRO A 8 28.28 -23.81 -24.78
CA PRO A 8 28.90 -22.56 -24.31
C PRO A 8 27.95 -21.60 -23.58
N GLU A 9 26.65 -21.66 -23.90
CA GLU A 9 25.61 -20.82 -23.32
C GLU A 9 25.39 -21.12 -21.82
N VAL A 10 25.56 -22.38 -21.39
CA VAL A 10 25.40 -22.79 -19.99
C VAL A 10 26.57 -22.30 -19.13
N VAL A 11 27.79 -22.34 -19.66
CA VAL A 11 28.98 -21.80 -18.98
C VAL A 11 28.88 -20.28 -18.84
N THR A 12 28.36 -19.61 -19.87
CA THR A 12 28.13 -18.15 -19.85
C THR A 12 27.07 -17.77 -18.80
N PHE A 13 25.99 -18.56 -18.68
CA PHE A 13 24.97 -18.37 -17.65
C PHE A 13 25.48 -18.62 -16.22
N ILE A 14 26.33 -19.64 -16.03
CA ILE A 14 26.94 -19.93 -14.71
C ILE A 14 27.90 -18.82 -14.30
N ASN A 15 28.74 -18.31 -15.21
CA ASN A 15 29.64 -17.19 -14.92
C ASN A 15 28.88 -15.87 -14.69
N TRP A 16 27.78 -15.64 -15.41
CA TRP A 16 26.88 -14.52 -15.16
C TRP A 16 26.21 -14.60 -13.78
N ALA A 17 25.73 -15.79 -13.38
CA ALA A 17 25.12 -16.03 -12.08
C ALA A 17 26.12 -15.94 -10.92
N HIS A 18 27.37 -16.35 -11.10
CA HIS A 18 28.43 -16.23 -10.10
C HIS A 18 28.80 -14.77 -9.82
N THR A 19 28.80 -13.93 -10.87
CA THR A 19 29.09 -12.49 -10.77
C THR A 19 27.95 -11.71 -10.13
N PHE A 20 26.71 -12.21 -10.18
CA PHE A 20 25.53 -11.54 -9.61
C PHE A 20 25.33 -11.81 -8.10
N ILE A 21 25.95 -12.86 -7.55
CA ILE A 21 25.79 -13.26 -6.14
C ILE A 21 26.56 -12.34 -5.17
N THR A 22 27.41 -11.44 -5.66
CA THR A 22 28.16 -10.47 -4.83
C THR A 22 27.39 -9.16 -4.56
N VAL A 23 26.18 -8.96 -5.09
CA VAL A 23 25.46 -7.68 -5.02
C VAL A 23 24.22 -7.75 -4.10
N GLY A 24 24.44 -7.88 -2.79
CA GLY A 24 23.47 -7.59 -1.72
C GLY A 24 22.24 -8.52 -1.58
N PRO A 25 21.72 -8.71 -0.34
CA PRO A 25 20.73 -9.75 -0.01
C PRO A 25 19.38 -9.62 -0.75
N CYS A 26 18.94 -8.40 -1.06
CA CYS A 26 17.65 -8.19 -1.74
C CYS A 26 17.66 -8.65 -3.22
N ARG A 27 18.80 -8.57 -3.92
CA ARG A 27 18.89 -8.99 -5.33
C ARG A 27 19.11 -10.50 -5.46
N THR A 28 19.82 -11.10 -4.49
CA THR A 28 19.98 -12.55 -4.38
C THR A 28 18.64 -13.26 -4.20
N PHE A 29 17.72 -12.69 -3.42
CA PHE A 29 16.39 -13.26 -3.20
C PHE A 29 15.55 -13.31 -4.49
N HIS A 30 15.55 -12.22 -5.26
CA HIS A 30 14.78 -12.16 -6.51
C HIS A 30 15.33 -13.15 -7.54
N LEU A 31 16.66 -13.27 -7.63
CA LEU A 31 17.33 -14.23 -8.50
C LEU A 31 16.98 -15.69 -8.13
N ILE A 32 16.99 -16.04 -6.84
CA ILE A 32 16.62 -17.38 -6.37
C ILE A 32 15.16 -17.69 -6.72
N THR A 33 14.23 -16.75 -6.52
CA THR A 33 12.81 -16.96 -6.89
C THR A 33 12.62 -17.15 -8.39
N THR A 34 13.35 -16.40 -9.22
CA THR A 34 13.31 -16.53 -10.69
C THR A 34 13.91 -17.85 -11.15
N ILE A 35 15.02 -18.30 -10.56
CA ILE A 35 15.61 -19.62 -10.82
C ILE A 35 14.64 -20.73 -10.42
N PHE A 36 13.95 -20.62 -9.28
CA PHE A 36 12.89 -21.57 -8.89
C PHE A 36 11.71 -21.58 -9.86
N ALA A 37 11.32 -20.43 -10.42
CA ALA A 37 10.25 -20.35 -11.41
C ALA A 37 10.66 -21.03 -12.73
N ILE A 38 11.87 -20.76 -13.23
CA ILE A 38 12.41 -21.33 -14.47
C ILE A 38 12.63 -22.84 -14.32
N ALA A 39 13.23 -23.29 -13.23
CA ALA A 39 13.49 -24.72 -12.97
C ALA A 39 12.21 -25.55 -12.81
N ASN A 40 11.09 -24.92 -12.46
CA ASN A 40 9.77 -25.58 -12.38
C ASN A 40 9.02 -25.57 -13.72
N GLN A 41 9.44 -24.79 -14.72
CA GLN A 41 8.87 -24.79 -16.07
C GLN A 41 9.53 -25.82 -17.00
N GLN A 42 10.73 -26.28 -16.68
CA GLN A 42 11.40 -27.36 -17.41
C GLN A 42 11.15 -28.73 -16.77
N ASP A 43 11.32 -29.79 -17.56
CA ASP A 43 11.10 -31.18 -17.12
C ASP A 43 11.88 -31.47 -15.82
N THR A 44 11.11 -31.68 -14.74
CA THR A 44 11.60 -31.90 -13.38
C THR A 44 12.46 -33.16 -13.22
N ASN A 45 12.55 -33.99 -14.27
CA ASN A 45 13.45 -35.13 -14.32
C ASN A 45 14.86 -34.82 -14.80
N SER A 46 15.13 -33.61 -15.31
CA SER A 46 16.51 -33.24 -15.64
C SER A 46 17.38 -33.17 -14.38
N GLN A 47 18.53 -33.82 -14.43
CA GLN A 47 19.54 -33.82 -13.35
C GLN A 47 19.99 -32.38 -13.01
N TRP A 48 19.95 -31.49 -14.01
CA TRP A 48 20.21 -30.06 -13.86
C TRP A 48 19.19 -29.37 -12.93
N ALA A 49 17.88 -29.54 -13.16
CA ALA A 49 16.85 -28.93 -12.33
C ALA A 49 16.93 -29.41 -10.86
N ARG A 50 17.25 -30.69 -10.63
CA ARG A 50 17.44 -31.25 -9.28
C ARG A 50 18.65 -30.64 -8.57
N SER A 51 19.75 -30.45 -9.28
CA SER A 51 20.96 -29.83 -8.74
C SER A 51 20.72 -28.36 -8.37
N CYS A 52 20.13 -27.58 -9.28
CA CYS A 52 19.80 -26.17 -9.04
C CYS A 52 18.83 -26.00 -7.86
N LEU A 53 17.79 -26.85 -7.75
CA LEU A 53 16.84 -26.81 -6.63
C LEU A 53 17.49 -27.17 -5.30
N THR A 54 18.45 -28.11 -5.30
CA THR A 54 19.19 -28.51 -4.09
C THR A 54 20.09 -27.37 -3.61
N THR A 55 20.88 -26.79 -4.50
CA THR A 55 21.76 -25.66 -4.19
C THR A 55 20.98 -24.43 -3.72
N CYS A 56 19.85 -24.10 -4.35
CA CYS A 56 19.00 -22.99 -3.92
C CYS A 56 18.39 -23.25 -2.53
N ARG A 57 18.02 -24.49 -2.21
CA ARG A 57 17.52 -24.87 -0.88
C ARG A 57 18.58 -24.73 0.20
N THR A 58 19.81 -25.19 -0.06
CA THR A 58 20.91 -25.05 0.89
C THR A 58 21.21 -23.58 1.15
N LYS A 59 21.37 -22.77 0.10
CA LYS A 59 21.62 -21.33 0.26
C LYS A 59 20.46 -20.58 0.94
N PHE A 60 19.21 -20.98 0.69
CA PHE A 60 18.06 -20.40 1.38
C PHE A 60 18.05 -20.72 2.88
N ARG A 61 18.44 -21.95 3.26
CA ARG A 61 18.60 -22.36 4.66
C ARG A 61 19.72 -21.58 5.34
N ASP A 62 20.86 -21.42 4.67
CA ASP A 62 21.99 -20.66 5.23
C ASP A 62 21.64 -19.16 5.43
N LEU A 63 20.81 -18.59 4.54
CA LEU A 63 20.29 -17.22 4.66
C LEU A 63 19.25 -17.06 5.79
N SER A 64 18.47 -18.11 6.09
CA SER A 64 17.52 -18.08 7.21
C SER A 64 18.21 -18.20 8.57
N ASP A 65 19.33 -18.93 8.63
CA ASP A 65 20.06 -19.13 9.89
C ASP A 65 20.90 -17.89 10.28
N THR A 66 21.33 -17.10 9.29
CA THR A 66 22.13 -15.88 9.48
C THR A 66 21.33 -14.63 9.84
N THR A 67 19.99 -14.66 9.76
CA THR A 67 19.11 -13.53 10.09
C THR A 67 18.50 -13.61 11.50
N SER A 68 18.99 -14.51 12.36
CA SER A 68 18.41 -14.83 13.68
C SER A 68 18.71 -13.85 14.83
N THR A 69 19.36 -12.70 14.60
CA THR A 69 19.56 -11.70 15.65
C THR A 69 18.69 -10.46 15.40
N ASN A 70 17.68 -10.28 16.25
CA ASN A 70 16.69 -9.18 16.32
C ASN A 70 15.51 -9.20 15.34
N THR A 71 14.58 -10.15 15.56
CA THR A 71 13.12 -9.94 15.80
C THR A 71 12.35 -11.26 15.70
N ASN A 72 11.47 -11.56 16.66
CA ASN A 72 10.72 -12.82 16.78
C ASN A 72 9.55 -12.95 15.78
N TRP A 73 9.81 -12.91 14.47
CA TRP A 73 8.79 -13.15 13.45
C TRP A 73 9.13 -14.39 12.62
N GLN A 74 8.46 -15.52 12.88
CA GLN A 74 8.52 -16.66 11.98
C GLN A 74 7.53 -16.44 10.83
N SER A 75 8.05 -16.11 9.65
CA SER A 75 7.28 -16.10 8.41
C SER A 75 7.27 -17.50 7.81
N VAL A 76 6.09 -18.10 7.68
CA VAL A 76 5.96 -19.40 7.01
C VAL A 76 5.65 -19.19 5.54
N PHE A 77 6.58 -19.63 4.69
CA PHE A 77 6.39 -19.70 3.24
C PHE A 77 5.85 -21.07 2.87
N MET A 78 4.57 -21.16 2.52
CA MET A 78 4.03 -22.40 1.96
C MET A 78 4.20 -22.40 0.43
N SER A 79 5.23 -23.10 -0.05
CA SER A 79 5.36 -23.45 -1.47
C SER A 79 5.12 -24.95 -1.64
N VAL A 80 3.95 -25.31 -2.17
CA VAL A 80 3.51 -26.71 -2.28
C VAL A 80 3.94 -27.29 -3.64
N LYS A 81 4.40 -28.55 -3.68
CA LYS A 81 4.56 -29.33 -4.92
C LYS A 81 3.31 -30.21 -5.14
N PRO A 82 2.88 -30.47 -6.39
CA PRO A 82 1.81 -31.42 -6.66
C PRO A 82 2.18 -32.83 -6.16
N GLY A 83 1.25 -33.51 -5.45
CA GLY A 83 1.33 -34.97 -5.19
C GLY A 83 1.89 -35.44 -3.83
N GLY A 84 2.28 -34.56 -2.91
CA GLY A 84 2.77 -34.97 -1.58
C GLY A 84 1.76 -34.76 -0.46
N ARG A 85 1.47 -35.81 0.34
CA ARG A 85 0.85 -35.65 1.68
C ARG A 85 1.94 -35.21 2.66
N TYR A 86 1.91 -33.95 3.08
CA TYR A 86 2.78 -33.47 4.16
C TYR A 86 1.93 -32.96 5.31
N THR A 87 2.13 -33.52 6.50
CA THR A 87 1.70 -32.96 7.77
C THR A 87 2.78 -31.99 8.24
N THR A 88 2.63 -30.70 7.92
CA THR A 88 3.44 -29.66 8.55
C THR A 88 2.97 -29.48 10.00
N ARG A 89 3.69 -30.09 10.95
CA ARG A 89 3.61 -29.72 12.36
C ARG A 89 4.49 -28.49 12.57
N PHE A 90 3.90 -27.41 13.05
CA PHE A 90 4.61 -26.20 13.42
C PHE A 90 4.92 -26.26 14.92
N SER A 91 6.16 -25.96 15.30
CA SER A 91 6.60 -25.96 16.70
C SER A 91 6.81 -24.54 17.25
N GLY A 92 6.06 -23.56 16.73
CA GLY A 92 6.13 -22.15 17.15
C GLY A 92 4.87 -21.39 16.76
N ALA A 93 4.63 -20.24 17.41
CA ALA A 93 3.51 -19.37 17.07
C ALA A 93 3.73 -18.76 15.68
N ILE A 94 2.94 -19.18 14.69
CA ILE A 94 2.96 -18.59 13.35
C ILE A 94 2.13 -17.31 13.40
N SER A 95 2.77 -16.18 13.65
CA SER A 95 2.05 -14.90 13.68
C SER A 95 1.63 -14.44 12.28
N THR A 96 2.35 -14.82 11.21
CA THR A 96 2.05 -14.40 9.83
C THR A 96 2.10 -15.55 8.84
N LEU A 97 1.01 -15.74 8.09
CA LEU A 97 0.91 -16.67 6.98
C LEU A 97 0.94 -15.92 5.64
N THR A 98 1.91 -16.23 4.77
CA THR A 98 1.98 -15.67 3.41
C THR A 98 1.57 -16.71 2.37
N LEU A 99 0.60 -16.38 1.54
CA LEU A 99 0.04 -17.25 0.51
C LEU A 99 0.15 -16.60 -0.87
N TYR A 100 0.63 -17.40 -1.82
CA TYR A 100 0.66 -17.04 -3.23
C TYR A 100 -0.46 -17.78 -3.94
N THR A 101 -1.45 -17.04 -4.42
CA THR A 101 -2.58 -17.66 -5.11
C THR A 101 -2.20 -17.92 -6.56
N SER A 102 -1.74 -19.14 -6.85
CA SER A 102 -1.61 -19.66 -8.21
C SER A 102 -2.45 -20.93 -8.34
N SER A 103 -3.12 -21.11 -9.48
CA SER A 103 -4.21 -22.06 -9.69
C SER A 103 -3.90 -23.54 -9.43
N LYS A 104 -2.63 -23.93 -9.22
CA LYS A 104 -2.21 -25.34 -9.16
C LYS A 104 -1.87 -25.89 -7.76
N LYS A 105 -2.02 -25.11 -6.66
CA LYS A 105 -1.41 -25.47 -5.35
C LYS A 105 -2.37 -25.54 -4.13
N ASN A 106 -3.68 -25.57 -4.34
CA ASN A 106 -4.66 -25.36 -3.26
C ASN A 106 -4.95 -26.56 -2.33
N CYS A 107 -4.45 -27.77 -2.60
CA CYS A 107 -4.87 -28.97 -1.83
C CYS A 107 -4.27 -29.08 -0.41
N ALA A 108 -3.11 -28.47 -0.13
CA ALA A 108 -2.49 -28.51 1.21
C ALA A 108 -2.95 -27.38 2.14
N LEU A 109 -3.62 -26.37 1.57
CA LEU A 109 -4.10 -25.18 2.26
C LEU A 109 -5.15 -25.47 3.36
N PRO A 110 -6.18 -26.33 3.12
CA PRO A 110 -7.28 -26.49 4.07
C PRO A 110 -6.81 -27.18 5.35
N GLY A 111 -5.90 -28.15 5.23
CA GLY A 111 -5.32 -28.87 6.38
C GLY A 111 -4.51 -27.93 7.27
N ALA A 112 -3.55 -27.21 6.68
CA ALA A 112 -2.68 -26.31 7.44
C ALA A 112 -3.46 -25.17 8.12
N LEU A 113 -4.41 -24.54 7.42
CA LEU A 113 -5.24 -23.47 7.98
C LEU A 113 -6.11 -23.98 9.13
N ARG A 114 -6.75 -25.15 8.98
CA ARG A 114 -7.57 -25.74 10.05
C ARG A 114 -6.73 -26.10 11.27
N THR A 115 -5.61 -26.79 11.07
CA THR A 115 -4.74 -27.25 12.16
C THR A 115 -4.12 -26.10 12.97
N ASN A 116 -3.89 -24.94 12.34
CA ASN A 116 -3.20 -23.81 12.98
C ASN A 116 -4.10 -22.57 13.14
N SER A 117 -5.41 -22.72 12.97
CA SER A 117 -6.39 -21.62 12.98
C SER A 117 -6.31 -20.73 14.23
N ASN A 118 -5.99 -21.31 15.38
CA ASN A 118 -5.83 -20.63 16.66
C ASN A 118 -4.51 -19.86 16.81
N LEU A 119 -3.54 -20.07 15.93
CA LEU A 119 -2.22 -19.42 15.98
C LEU A 119 -2.09 -18.27 14.97
N ILE A 120 -2.95 -18.25 13.94
CA ILE A 120 -2.85 -17.28 12.84
C ILE A 120 -3.39 -15.92 13.29
N GLN A 121 -2.50 -14.94 13.38
CA GLN A 121 -2.83 -13.54 13.72
C GLN A 121 -2.89 -12.63 12.50
N SER A 122 -2.07 -12.92 11.49
CA SER A 122 -1.95 -12.12 10.27
C SER A 122 -1.91 -12.99 9.03
N ILE A 123 -2.63 -12.55 7.99
CA ILE A 123 -2.65 -13.21 6.68
C ILE A 123 -2.18 -12.22 5.61
N ARG A 124 -1.24 -12.66 4.78
CA ARG A 124 -0.77 -11.94 3.60
C ARG A 124 -1.07 -12.74 2.34
N LEU A 125 -1.86 -12.17 1.43
CA LEU A 125 -2.25 -12.77 0.16
C LEU A 125 -1.58 -12.01 -0.99
N VAL A 126 -0.86 -12.74 -1.84
CA VAL A 126 -0.21 -12.20 -3.04
C VAL A 126 -0.86 -12.80 -4.29
N CYS A 127 -1.57 -11.96 -5.03
CA CYS A 127 -2.38 -12.30 -6.20
C CYS A 127 -1.63 -11.90 -7.49
N LEU A 128 -0.81 -12.81 -8.01
CA LEU A 128 0.08 -12.55 -9.14
C LEU A 128 -0.64 -12.43 -10.49
N HIS A 129 -1.87 -12.96 -10.60
CA HIS A 129 -2.63 -13.02 -11.85
C HIS A 129 -4.11 -12.70 -11.60
N GLN A 130 -4.78 -12.13 -12.62
CA GLN A 130 -6.22 -11.87 -12.62
C GLN A 130 -7.07 -13.14 -12.72
N THR A 131 -6.66 -14.25 -12.10
CA THR A 131 -7.50 -15.44 -12.08
C THR A 131 -8.58 -15.22 -11.04
N HIS A 132 -9.82 -15.09 -11.50
CA HIS A 132 -10.95 -14.76 -10.63
C HIS A 132 -11.19 -15.76 -9.48
N GLU A 133 -10.68 -16.97 -9.67
CA GLU A 133 -10.95 -18.11 -8.81
C GLU A 133 -10.05 -18.15 -7.57
N SER A 134 -8.86 -17.55 -7.64
CA SER A 134 -7.78 -17.75 -6.68
C SER A 134 -8.13 -17.31 -5.24
N LEU A 135 -8.75 -16.13 -5.08
CA LEU A 135 -9.16 -15.63 -3.77
C LEU A 135 -10.46 -16.27 -3.28
N GLY A 136 -11.41 -16.52 -4.17
CA GLY A 136 -12.63 -17.26 -3.83
C GLY A 136 -12.31 -18.63 -3.24
N ILE A 137 -11.44 -19.39 -3.91
CA ILE A 137 -10.99 -20.70 -3.43
C ILE A 137 -10.28 -20.58 -2.07
N PHE A 138 -9.46 -19.56 -1.85
CA PHE A 138 -8.83 -19.34 -0.54
C PHE A 138 -9.89 -19.24 0.57
N TRP A 139 -10.93 -18.43 0.34
CA TRP A 139 -11.99 -18.22 1.33
C TRP A 139 -12.89 -19.44 1.52
N GLU A 140 -13.21 -20.17 0.46
CA GLU A 140 -13.94 -21.45 0.55
C GLU A 140 -13.23 -22.48 1.44
N HIS A 141 -11.90 -22.45 1.47
CA HIS A 141 -11.08 -23.36 2.26
C HIS A 141 -10.61 -22.76 3.59
N CYS A 142 -10.90 -21.48 3.83
CA CYS A 142 -10.55 -20.80 5.06
C CYS A 142 -11.42 -21.35 6.20
N PRO A 143 -10.84 -21.77 7.34
CA PRO A 143 -11.64 -22.26 8.45
C PRO A 143 -12.61 -21.18 8.93
N PRO A 144 -13.84 -21.55 9.33
CA PRO A 144 -14.86 -20.60 9.76
C PRO A 144 -14.52 -19.90 11.07
N ASN A 145 -13.46 -20.28 11.77
CA ASN A 145 -13.01 -19.63 12.99
C ASN A 145 -11.50 -19.37 12.93
N LEU A 146 -11.12 -18.10 12.98
CA LEU A 146 -9.74 -17.63 13.09
C LEU A 146 -9.70 -16.63 14.26
N PRO A 147 -9.73 -17.11 15.51
CA PRO A 147 -10.05 -16.30 16.67
C PRO A 147 -9.00 -15.24 17.00
N GLN A 148 -7.77 -15.43 16.52
CA GLN A 148 -6.66 -14.49 16.73
C GLN A 148 -6.37 -13.59 15.53
N LEU A 149 -7.05 -13.81 14.40
CA LEU A 149 -6.82 -13.03 13.19
C LEU A 149 -7.26 -11.59 13.42
N ASP A 150 -6.35 -10.64 13.27
CA ASP A 150 -6.64 -9.20 13.37
C ASP A 150 -5.94 -8.36 12.28
N SER A 151 -5.11 -9.00 11.45
CA SER A 151 -4.36 -8.33 10.38
C SER A 151 -4.51 -9.05 9.04
N MET A 152 -4.75 -8.28 7.99
CA MET A 152 -4.75 -8.77 6.62
C MET A 152 -4.03 -7.82 5.68
N GLN A 153 -3.26 -8.41 4.77
CA GLN A 153 -2.69 -7.73 3.62
C GLN A 153 -3.03 -8.48 2.34
N ILE A 154 -3.59 -7.79 1.35
CA ILE A 154 -3.84 -8.32 0.01
C ILE A 154 -3.02 -7.47 -0.97
N SER A 155 -2.24 -8.11 -1.83
CA SER A 155 -1.42 -7.43 -2.84
C SER A 155 -1.54 -8.08 -4.21
N GLY A 156 -1.43 -7.30 -5.28
CA GLY A 156 -1.40 -7.79 -6.67
C GLY A 156 -2.62 -7.37 -7.47
N GLN A 157 -3.01 -8.17 -8.47
CA GLN A 157 -4.15 -7.88 -9.35
C GLN A 157 -5.40 -8.61 -8.86
N PHE A 158 -6.41 -7.88 -8.37
CA PHE A 158 -7.65 -8.46 -7.87
C PHE A 158 -8.88 -7.62 -8.22
N THR A 159 -10.09 -8.20 -8.12
CA THR A 159 -11.34 -7.47 -8.37
C THR A 159 -11.93 -6.88 -7.08
N PRO A 160 -12.71 -5.78 -7.17
CA PRO A 160 -13.28 -5.08 -6.01
C PRO A 160 -14.17 -5.95 -5.14
N THR A 161 -14.92 -6.85 -5.77
CA THR A 161 -15.84 -7.77 -5.07
C THR A 161 -15.11 -8.60 -4.02
N TRP A 162 -13.81 -8.88 -4.20
CA TRP A 162 -13.05 -9.67 -3.23
C TRP A 162 -12.55 -8.89 -2.05
N MET A 163 -12.50 -7.56 -2.14
CA MET A 163 -12.17 -6.69 -1.02
C MET A 163 -13.20 -6.80 0.11
N LEU A 164 -14.39 -7.33 -0.22
CA LEU A 164 -15.47 -7.55 0.72
C LEU A 164 -15.39 -8.92 1.40
N LEU A 165 -14.63 -9.87 0.86
CA LEU A 165 -14.52 -11.23 1.41
C LEU A 165 -14.03 -11.28 2.86
N PRO A 166 -13.07 -10.43 3.29
CA PRO A 166 -12.67 -10.36 4.70
C PRO A 166 -13.82 -9.98 5.66
N PHE A 167 -14.93 -9.45 5.15
CA PHE A 167 -16.08 -8.99 5.94
C PHE A 167 -17.36 -9.80 5.77
N TYR A 168 -17.45 -10.61 4.71
CA TYR A 168 -18.61 -11.47 4.47
C TYR A 168 -18.37 -12.94 4.80
N HIS A 169 -17.11 -13.34 4.99
CA HIS A 169 -16.83 -14.68 5.45
C HIS A 169 -17.49 -14.90 6.82
N PRO A 170 -18.14 -16.05 7.11
CA PRO A 170 -18.81 -16.29 8.40
C PRO A 170 -17.92 -16.00 9.63
N SER A 171 -16.62 -16.25 9.50
CA SER A 171 -15.59 -15.93 10.52
C SER A 171 -15.44 -14.46 10.85
N SER A 172 -15.69 -13.59 9.87
CA SER A 172 -15.39 -12.16 9.97
C SER A 172 -16.19 -11.46 11.06
N SER A 173 -17.38 -11.97 11.39
CA SER A 173 -18.23 -11.45 12.46
C SER A 173 -17.56 -11.47 13.84
N LEU A 174 -16.63 -12.41 14.06
CA LEU A 174 -15.86 -12.53 15.30
C LEU A 174 -14.50 -11.82 15.22
N VAL A 175 -14.01 -11.54 14.01
CA VAL A 175 -12.71 -10.93 13.78
C VAL A 175 -12.76 -9.45 14.13
N LYS A 176 -11.78 -9.02 14.92
CA LYS A 176 -11.57 -7.62 15.29
C LYS A 176 -10.42 -7.06 14.48
N TRP A 177 -10.69 -6.67 13.23
CA TRP A 177 -9.67 -6.12 12.35
C TRP A 177 -8.98 -4.91 12.98
N LYS A 178 -7.67 -5.03 13.17
CA LYS A 178 -6.76 -3.94 13.54
C LYS A 178 -6.00 -3.40 12.34
N LYS A 179 -5.61 -4.27 11.40
CA LYS A 179 -4.81 -3.88 10.24
C LYS A 179 -5.38 -4.43 8.94
N LEU A 180 -5.66 -3.54 7.99
CA LEU A 180 -6.10 -3.90 6.65
C LEU A 180 -5.27 -3.14 5.62
N VAL A 181 -4.55 -3.88 4.78
CA VAL A 181 -3.69 -3.33 3.73
C VAL A 181 -4.08 -3.92 2.39
N PHE A 182 -4.49 -3.08 1.45
CA PHE A 182 -4.82 -3.44 0.09
C PHE A 182 -3.83 -2.73 -0.84
N ARG A 183 -2.97 -3.50 -1.50
CA ARG A 183 -1.98 -3.00 -2.47
C ARG A 183 -2.35 -3.49 -3.86
N MET A 184 -2.94 -2.60 -4.65
CA MET A 184 -3.37 -2.97 -5.99
C MET A 184 -2.26 -2.74 -6.99
N GLU A 185 -1.95 -3.75 -7.79
CA GLU A 185 -1.05 -3.61 -8.92
C GLU A 185 -1.85 -3.54 -10.23
N GLY A 186 -1.47 -2.65 -11.14
CA GLY A 186 -2.06 -2.54 -12.47
C GLY A 186 -2.79 -1.23 -12.75
N TYR A 187 -3.48 -1.19 -13.90
CA TYR A 187 -4.00 0.05 -14.49
C TYR A 187 -5.49 0.31 -14.21
N ARG A 188 -6.20 -0.59 -13.53
CA ARG A 188 -7.63 -0.37 -13.28
C ARG A 188 -7.81 0.41 -11.99
N SER A 189 -8.66 1.43 -12.02
CA SER A 189 -9.15 2.09 -10.83
C SER A 189 -10.29 1.28 -10.23
N TYR A 190 -10.41 1.32 -8.91
CA TYR A 190 -11.40 0.55 -8.20
C TYR A 190 -12.14 1.38 -7.16
N THR A 191 -13.46 1.29 -7.19
CA THR A 191 -14.35 2.00 -6.28
C THR A 191 -14.59 1.20 -5.01
N TYR A 192 -14.09 1.73 -3.89
CA TYR A 192 -14.40 1.30 -2.54
C TYR A 192 -15.71 1.95 -2.11
N GLY A 193 -16.80 1.31 -2.54
CA GLY A 193 -18.15 1.84 -2.38
C GLY A 193 -18.74 1.70 -0.98
N ARG A 194 -20.07 1.89 -0.92
CA ARG A 194 -20.87 1.82 0.31
C ARG A 194 -20.70 0.49 1.05
N ASP A 195 -20.68 -0.63 0.34
CA ASP A 195 -20.63 -1.96 0.98
C ASP A 195 -19.30 -2.19 1.69
N PHE A 196 -18.19 -1.77 1.07
CA PHE A 196 -16.86 -1.87 1.67
C PHE A 196 -16.77 -1.06 2.97
N PHE A 197 -17.16 0.21 2.90
CA PHE A 197 -17.12 1.07 4.09
C PHE A 197 -18.16 0.67 5.14
N GLY A 198 -19.34 0.22 4.74
CA GLY A 198 -20.36 -0.30 5.64
C GLY A 198 -19.87 -1.50 6.45
N ALA A 199 -19.10 -2.38 5.81
CA ALA A 199 -18.41 -3.47 6.48
C ALA A 199 -17.26 -2.97 7.38
N LEU A 200 -16.42 -2.09 6.86
CA LEU A 200 -15.28 -1.52 7.58
C LEU A 200 -15.70 -0.80 8.87
N TYR A 201 -16.81 -0.06 8.85
CA TYR A 201 -17.32 0.68 10.01
C TYR A 201 -17.63 -0.22 11.20
N LYS A 202 -17.97 -1.50 10.96
CA LYS A 202 -18.20 -2.48 12.04
C LYS A 202 -16.92 -2.75 12.85
N HIS A 203 -15.75 -2.50 12.26
CA HIS A 203 -14.44 -2.69 12.87
C HIS A 203 -13.76 -1.38 13.24
N ALA A 204 -14.41 -0.22 13.05
CA ALA A 204 -13.78 1.09 13.24
C ALA A 204 -13.14 1.24 14.63
N ARG A 205 -13.79 0.74 15.69
CA ARG A 205 -13.26 0.79 17.07
C ARG A 205 -11.99 -0.01 17.29
N THR A 206 -11.72 -1.04 16.48
CA THR A 206 -10.52 -1.87 16.62
C THR A 206 -9.46 -1.54 15.57
N LEU A 207 -9.85 -0.81 14.51
CA LEU A 207 -8.99 -0.51 13.38
C LEU A 207 -7.90 0.49 13.78
N GLU A 208 -6.65 0.08 13.57
CA GLU A 208 -5.45 0.88 13.79
C GLU A 208 -4.80 1.29 12.46
N VAL A 209 -4.87 0.42 11.44
CA VAL A 209 -4.21 0.64 10.14
C VAL A 209 -5.17 0.33 9.02
N LEU A 210 -5.42 1.33 8.18
CA LEU A 210 -6.06 1.17 6.87
C LEU A 210 -5.15 1.73 5.79
N ARG A 211 -4.73 0.86 4.86
CA ARG A 211 -4.01 1.28 3.67
C ARG A 211 -4.69 0.77 2.42
N LEU A 212 -5.12 1.70 1.57
CA LEU A 212 -5.63 1.50 0.23
C LEU A 212 -4.59 2.10 -0.74
N GLU A 213 -3.61 1.28 -1.10
CA GLU A 213 -2.49 1.70 -1.94
C GLU A 213 -2.82 1.49 -3.42
N MET A 214 -2.58 2.55 -4.21
CA MET A 214 -2.72 2.62 -5.66
C MET A 214 -4.16 2.53 -6.16
N ARG A 215 -4.58 3.55 -6.94
CA ARG A 215 -5.86 3.63 -7.68
C ARG A 215 -7.09 3.17 -6.87
N ALA A 216 -7.17 3.64 -5.61
CA ALA A 216 -8.31 3.43 -4.70
C ALA A 216 -9.31 4.60 -4.67
N TYR A 217 -10.54 4.37 -5.16
CA TYR A 217 -11.54 5.40 -5.33
C TYR A 217 -12.42 5.33 -4.11
N VAL A 218 -12.35 6.39 -3.32
CA VAL A 218 -13.07 6.49 -2.06
C VAL A 218 -13.79 7.82 -2.05
N MET A 219 -15.08 7.81 -1.72
CA MET A 219 -15.81 9.06 -1.52
C MET A 219 -15.36 9.72 -0.21
N GLY A 220 -15.13 11.04 -0.21
CA GLY A 220 -14.64 11.78 0.96
C GLY A 220 -15.52 11.58 2.20
N ASP A 221 -16.84 11.60 2.05
CA ASP A 221 -17.82 11.36 3.12
C ASP A 221 -17.60 10.03 3.85
N ARG A 222 -17.06 9.03 3.14
CA ARG A 222 -16.77 7.71 3.71
C ARG A 222 -15.52 7.71 4.57
N VAL A 223 -14.50 8.46 4.15
CA VAL A 223 -13.25 8.66 4.90
C VAL A 223 -13.54 9.48 6.15
N ASP A 224 -14.26 10.60 6.03
CA ASP A 224 -14.65 11.41 7.19
C ASP A 224 -15.42 10.59 8.21
N ARG A 225 -16.43 9.83 7.76
CA ARG A 225 -17.17 8.94 8.66
C ARG A 225 -16.29 7.87 9.30
N LEU A 226 -15.27 7.36 8.62
CA LEU A 226 -14.31 6.43 9.25
C LEU A 226 -13.53 7.13 10.37
N MET A 227 -13.01 8.34 10.10
CA MET A 227 -12.25 9.15 11.07
C MET A 227 -13.06 9.54 12.30
N LEU A 228 -14.39 9.65 12.17
CA LEU A 228 -15.35 9.85 13.27
C LEU A 228 -15.62 8.59 14.10
N LEU A 229 -15.42 7.41 13.53
CA LEU A 229 -15.77 6.13 14.17
C LEU A 229 -14.56 5.34 14.69
N ALA A 230 -13.35 5.69 14.25
CA ALA A 230 -12.13 4.94 14.49
C ALA A 230 -11.16 5.67 15.45
N PRO A 231 -11.41 5.67 16.77
CA PRO A 231 -10.58 6.38 17.76
C PRO A 231 -9.15 5.85 17.84
N ASN A 232 -8.94 4.57 17.51
CA ASN A 232 -7.64 3.91 17.59
C ASN A 232 -6.86 3.96 16.26
N LEU A 233 -7.35 4.69 15.26
CA LEU A 233 -6.71 4.76 13.95
C LEU A 233 -5.37 5.49 14.05
N LYS A 234 -4.30 4.79 13.70
CA LYS A 234 -2.91 5.28 13.66
C LYS A 234 -2.44 5.53 12.25
N GLU A 235 -2.90 4.75 11.28
CA GLU A 235 -2.51 4.92 9.89
C GLU A 235 -3.73 4.94 8.97
N LEU A 236 -3.90 6.06 8.28
CA LEU A 236 -4.82 6.20 7.16
C LEU A 236 -4.01 6.49 5.90
N TYR A 237 -4.03 5.56 4.95
CA TYR A 237 -3.35 5.73 3.67
C TYR A 237 -4.33 5.45 2.53
N ILE A 238 -4.80 6.49 1.87
CA ILE A 238 -5.71 6.45 0.72
C ILE A 238 -5.14 7.39 -0.34
N LEU A 239 -4.17 6.85 -1.10
CA LEU A 239 -3.58 7.56 -2.24
C LEU A 239 -3.78 6.74 -3.51
N GLY A 240 -4.42 7.36 -4.49
CA GLY A 240 -4.58 6.81 -5.82
C GLY A 240 -4.33 7.85 -6.89
N ASP A 241 -3.66 7.41 -7.96
CA ASP A 241 -3.50 8.13 -9.22
C ASP A 241 -4.85 8.15 -9.95
N TYR A 242 -5.54 9.29 -9.89
CA TYR A 242 -6.87 9.48 -10.49
C TYR A 242 -6.81 10.46 -11.64
N MET A 243 -6.91 9.91 -12.86
CA MET A 243 -6.92 10.67 -14.10
C MET A 243 -8.21 11.50 -14.27
N ASP A 244 -9.35 11.00 -13.78
CA ASP A 244 -10.65 11.66 -13.91
C ASP A 244 -10.92 12.70 -12.81
N GLY A 245 -10.07 12.73 -11.77
CA GLY A 245 -10.21 13.63 -10.62
C GLY A 245 -11.46 13.42 -9.77
N ASN A 246 -12.16 12.30 -9.96
CA ASN A 246 -13.30 11.94 -9.12
C ASN A 246 -12.80 11.05 -7.99
N GLY A 247 -13.20 11.35 -6.75
CA GLY A 247 -12.92 10.54 -5.56
C GLY A 247 -11.45 10.48 -5.13
N GLY A 248 -11.22 9.75 -4.04
CA GLY A 248 -9.91 9.59 -3.41
C GLY A 248 -9.37 10.89 -2.82
N TYR A 249 -10.27 11.74 -2.30
CA TYR A 249 -9.93 12.97 -1.61
C TYR A 249 -10.98 13.30 -0.55
N LEU A 250 -10.59 14.12 0.42
CA LEU A 250 -11.45 14.77 1.40
C LEU A 250 -11.82 16.17 0.91
N ASP A 251 -13.10 16.51 1.04
CA ASP A 251 -13.56 17.88 0.78
C ASP A 251 -13.16 18.76 1.98
N ALA A 252 -12.44 19.85 1.73
CA ALA A 252 -11.96 20.72 2.80
C ALA A 252 -13.09 21.31 3.66
N ARG A 253 -14.24 21.65 3.08
CA ARG A 253 -15.38 22.26 3.79
C ARG A 253 -16.08 21.25 4.68
N GLU A 254 -16.16 20.00 4.26
CA GLU A 254 -16.72 18.91 5.09
C GLU A 254 -15.72 18.47 6.17
N LEU A 255 -14.43 18.42 5.84
CA LEU A 255 -13.35 18.10 6.77
C LEU A 255 -13.33 19.04 7.97
N VAL A 256 -13.44 20.36 7.76
CA VAL A 256 -13.40 21.33 8.88
C VAL A 256 -14.58 21.19 9.82
N LYS A 257 -15.74 20.74 9.33
CA LYS A 257 -16.94 20.46 10.12
C LYS A 257 -16.86 19.14 10.87
N ALA A 258 -16.00 18.21 10.45
CA ALA A 258 -15.91 16.88 11.02
C ALA A 258 -15.13 16.87 12.35
N ASP A 259 -15.72 16.28 13.39
CA ASP A 259 -15.08 16.10 14.70
C ASP A 259 -14.35 14.77 14.80
N TRP A 260 -13.26 14.65 14.04
CA TRP A 260 -12.44 13.44 14.04
C TRP A 260 -12.03 13.03 15.46
N VAL A 261 -12.28 11.75 15.78
CA VAL A 261 -12.07 11.17 17.12
C VAL A 261 -10.72 10.49 17.26
N CYS A 262 -10.04 10.19 16.15
CA CYS A 262 -8.66 9.72 16.18
C CYS A 262 -7.75 10.88 16.62
N THR A 263 -6.90 10.62 17.62
CA THR A 263 -5.93 11.60 18.14
C THR A 263 -4.49 11.13 17.97
N ASP A 264 -4.28 9.82 17.90
CA ASP A 264 -2.95 9.18 17.81
C ASP A 264 -2.55 8.84 16.37
N LEU A 265 -2.98 9.66 15.41
CA LEU A 265 -2.67 9.41 14.00
C LEU A 265 -1.18 9.65 13.73
N GLU A 266 -0.51 8.63 13.20
CA GLU A 266 0.93 8.62 12.86
C GLU A 266 1.16 8.79 11.36
N VAL A 267 0.28 8.24 10.52
CA VAL A 267 0.37 8.33 9.05
C VAL A 267 -0.95 8.85 8.51
N PHE A 268 -0.90 9.99 7.82
CA PHE A 268 -2.02 10.55 7.09
C PHE A 268 -1.62 10.75 5.64
N ALA A 269 -2.17 9.93 4.76
CA ALA A 269 -1.94 10.01 3.33
C ALA A 269 -3.29 10.06 2.62
N CYS A 270 -3.79 11.26 2.36
CA CYS A 270 -5.05 11.49 1.67
C CYS A 270 -5.06 12.90 1.10
N ARG A 271 -5.53 13.03 -0.14
CA ARG A 271 -5.67 14.34 -0.78
C ARG A 271 -6.76 15.14 -0.09
N ILE A 272 -6.53 16.43 0.09
CA ILE A 272 -7.55 17.40 0.50
C ILE A 272 -7.79 18.34 -0.67
N ARG A 273 -9.05 18.43 -1.11
CA ARG A 273 -9.45 19.17 -2.32
C ARG A 273 -10.57 20.17 -2.04
N ASN A 274 -11.02 20.84 -3.09
CA ASN A 274 -12.07 21.88 -3.04
C ASN A 274 -11.68 23.08 -2.14
N ILE A 275 -10.39 23.42 -2.16
CA ILE A 275 -9.86 24.65 -1.56
C ILE A 275 -9.72 25.68 -2.68
N PRO A 276 -10.45 26.81 -2.65
CA PRO A 276 -10.28 27.88 -3.63
C PRO A 276 -8.85 28.43 -3.57
N ARG A 277 -8.15 28.56 -4.70
CA ARG A 277 -6.75 29.03 -4.76
C ARG A 277 -6.60 30.28 -5.63
N PHE A 278 -6.96 31.42 -5.05
CA PHE A 278 -6.90 32.74 -5.70
C PHE A 278 -5.47 33.26 -5.94
N ASP A 279 -4.48 32.69 -5.25
CA ASP A 279 -3.06 33.00 -5.44
C ASP A 279 -2.50 32.50 -6.78
N ILE A 280 -3.19 31.55 -7.44
CA ILE A 280 -2.77 31.01 -8.72
C ILE A 280 -3.25 31.94 -9.84
N THR A 281 -2.42 32.93 -10.16
CA THR A 281 -2.71 33.95 -11.20
C THR A 281 -2.21 33.56 -12.59
N ARG A 282 -1.32 32.58 -12.68
CA ARG A 282 -0.74 32.12 -13.95
C ARG A 282 -1.78 31.37 -14.79
N PRO A 283 -1.68 31.42 -16.13
CA PRO A 283 -2.55 30.61 -16.98
C PRO A 283 -2.24 29.12 -16.77
N ILE A 284 -3.22 28.39 -16.26
CA ILE A 284 -3.21 26.92 -16.24
C ILE A 284 -3.59 26.44 -17.65
N GLY A 285 -3.01 25.32 -18.10
CA GLY A 285 -3.24 24.75 -19.43
C GLY A 285 -4.71 24.68 -19.83
N ARG A 286 -4.96 24.70 -21.16
CA ARG A 286 -6.31 24.73 -21.72
C ARG A 286 -7.14 23.54 -21.19
N ASP A 287 -8.30 23.85 -20.65
CA ASP A 287 -9.43 22.96 -20.34
C ASP A 287 -9.53 22.52 -18.86
N PHE A 288 -8.88 21.45 -18.39
CA PHE A 288 -9.27 20.87 -17.08
C PHE A 288 -8.84 21.65 -15.83
N GLY A 289 -7.62 22.18 -15.82
CA GLY A 289 -7.10 22.87 -14.63
C GLY A 289 -7.77 24.21 -14.39
N ARG A 290 -8.05 24.95 -15.48
CA ARG A 290 -8.79 26.22 -15.42
C ARG A 290 -10.21 26.02 -14.92
N GLU A 291 -10.94 25.04 -15.46
CA GLU A 291 -12.30 24.75 -15.01
C GLU A 291 -12.34 24.39 -13.52
N ARG A 292 -11.42 23.54 -13.05
CA ARG A 292 -11.37 23.17 -11.62
C ARG A 292 -11.07 24.34 -10.70
N VAL A 293 -10.13 25.20 -11.10
CA VAL A 293 -9.84 26.41 -10.32
C VAL A 293 -11.07 27.30 -10.32
N GLN A 294 -11.66 27.59 -11.49
CA GLN A 294 -12.81 28.51 -11.65
C GLN A 294 -14.12 28.01 -11.02
N GLN A 295 -14.46 26.73 -11.18
CA GLN A 295 -15.68 26.12 -10.62
C GLN A 295 -15.67 26.14 -9.08
N ASN A 296 -14.49 26.14 -8.47
CA ASN A 296 -14.32 26.17 -7.03
C ASN A 296 -14.05 27.58 -6.47
N GLN A 297 -14.16 28.66 -7.26
CA GLN A 297 -13.93 30.05 -6.77
C GLN A 297 -15.15 30.70 -6.12
N ASP A 298 -16.06 29.92 -5.56
CA ASP A 298 -17.11 30.49 -4.73
C ASP A 298 -16.50 31.02 -3.42
N GLY A 299 -16.53 32.35 -3.27
CA GLY A 299 -16.09 33.07 -2.07
C GLY A 299 -15.03 34.14 -2.33
N THR A 300 -14.45 34.63 -1.23
CA THR A 300 -13.38 35.64 -1.20
C THR A 300 -12.02 35.01 -0.93
N LEU A 301 -10.94 35.77 -1.16
CA LEU A 301 -9.58 35.36 -0.81
C LEU A 301 -9.46 35.08 0.69
N GLU A 302 -10.08 35.91 1.51
CA GLU A 302 -10.09 35.82 2.96
C GLU A 302 -10.78 34.53 3.43
N GLU A 303 -11.93 34.18 2.85
CA GLU A 303 -12.64 32.92 3.15
C GLU A 303 -11.82 31.69 2.75
N SER A 304 -11.08 31.75 1.64
CA SER A 304 -10.16 30.68 1.26
C SER A 304 -9.01 30.53 2.26
N ILE A 305 -8.37 31.62 2.66
CA ILE A 305 -7.28 31.60 3.63
C ILE A 305 -7.78 31.04 4.97
N GLU A 306 -8.97 31.46 5.40
CA GLU A 306 -9.58 30.96 6.63
C GLU A 306 -9.89 29.46 6.55
N LEU A 307 -10.47 28.99 5.44
CA LEU A 307 -10.69 27.55 5.22
C LEU A 307 -9.38 26.76 5.30
N GLN A 308 -8.30 27.26 4.68
CA GLN A 308 -6.99 26.61 4.74
C GLN A 308 -6.45 26.55 6.17
N ARG A 309 -6.54 27.64 6.93
CA ARG A 309 -6.14 27.68 8.35
C ARG A 309 -6.91 26.70 9.20
N GLN A 310 -8.21 26.53 8.95
CA GLN A 310 -9.03 25.54 9.65
C GLN A 310 -8.59 24.11 9.33
N VAL A 311 -8.31 23.80 8.06
CA VAL A 311 -7.76 22.49 7.65
C VAL A 311 -6.40 22.26 8.32
N TYR A 312 -5.49 23.24 8.28
CA TYR A 312 -4.19 23.15 8.97
C TYR A 312 -4.34 22.96 10.48
N SER A 313 -5.28 23.65 11.11
CA SER A 313 -5.58 23.48 12.53
C SER A 313 -6.07 22.06 12.84
N LYS A 314 -6.87 21.45 11.97
CA LYS A 314 -7.30 20.04 12.13
C LYS A 314 -6.11 19.09 12.02
N LEU A 315 -5.23 19.28 11.03
CA LEU A 315 -4.03 18.46 10.85
C LEU A 315 -3.01 18.64 12.00
N ALA A 316 -2.86 19.85 12.52
CA ALA A 316 -1.95 20.17 13.63
C ALA A 316 -2.26 19.41 14.93
N ARG A 317 -3.49 18.91 15.09
CA ARG A 317 -3.90 18.11 16.26
C ARG A 317 -3.21 16.75 16.32
N PHE A 318 -2.71 16.24 15.20
CA PHE A 318 -2.05 14.94 15.15
C PHE A 318 -0.58 15.07 15.53
N THR A 319 -0.28 15.33 16.80
CA THR A 319 1.08 15.64 17.26
C THR A 319 2.08 14.49 17.07
N ARG A 320 1.58 13.26 16.84
CA ARG A 320 2.37 12.05 16.55
C ARG A 320 2.56 11.77 15.06
N LEU A 321 2.13 12.69 14.20
CA LEU A 321 2.17 12.50 12.76
C LEU A 321 3.62 12.46 12.27
N ARG A 322 4.04 11.29 11.80
CA ARG A 322 5.36 11.06 11.21
C ARG A 322 5.36 11.14 9.69
N GLU A 323 4.20 10.99 9.06
CA GLU A 323 4.05 11.02 7.61
C GLU A 323 2.77 11.76 7.22
N LEU A 324 2.93 12.83 6.43
CA LEU A 324 1.86 13.64 5.86
C LEU A 324 1.98 13.62 4.34
N GLN A 325 1.10 12.90 3.66
CA GLN A 325 1.03 12.92 2.20
C GLN A 325 -0.31 13.52 1.74
N LEU A 326 -0.21 14.69 1.13
CA LEU A 326 -1.35 15.44 0.58
C LEU A 326 -1.37 15.40 -0.94
N GLY A 327 -0.20 15.18 -1.54
CA GLY A 327 -0.01 14.95 -2.97
C GLY A 327 -0.31 13.51 -3.36
N PHE A 328 -0.11 13.20 -4.63
CA PHE A 328 -0.18 11.83 -5.12
C PHE A 328 0.91 11.61 -6.15
N PRO A 329 1.57 10.44 -6.14
CA PRO A 329 2.60 10.16 -7.12
C PRO A 329 1.96 9.97 -8.49
N VAL A 330 2.17 10.91 -9.41
CA VAL A 330 1.88 10.69 -10.82
C VAL A 330 2.89 9.69 -11.38
N ASN A 331 2.38 8.57 -11.92
CA ASN A 331 3.24 7.62 -12.62
C ASN A 331 3.60 8.16 -14.02
N SER A 332 4.60 9.06 -14.03
CA SER A 332 5.18 9.66 -15.23
C SER A 332 5.76 8.66 -16.23
N ARG A 333 6.02 7.42 -15.78
CA ARG A 333 6.49 6.33 -16.67
C ARG A 333 5.40 5.78 -17.57
N THR A 334 4.13 6.02 -17.26
CA THR A 334 3.05 5.57 -18.14
C THR A 334 3.04 6.43 -19.40
N SER A 335 2.87 5.81 -20.57
CA SER A 335 2.92 6.47 -21.88
C SER A 335 1.91 7.60 -22.06
N TYR A 336 0.98 7.77 -21.13
CA TYR A 336 -0.01 8.84 -21.09
C TYR A 336 0.59 10.22 -20.72
N TYR A 337 1.79 10.27 -20.15
CA TYR A 337 2.46 11.51 -19.72
C TYR A 337 3.64 11.91 -20.62
N LYS A 338 3.66 11.43 -21.87
CA LYS A 338 4.79 11.66 -22.79
C LYS A 338 5.00 13.13 -23.13
N HIS A 339 4.05 14.02 -22.87
CA HIS A 339 4.22 15.45 -23.09
C HIS A 339 4.24 16.20 -21.76
N ARG A 340 5.23 17.07 -21.57
CA ARG A 340 5.32 17.99 -20.42
C ARG A 340 4.05 18.84 -20.21
N ARG A 341 3.26 19.04 -21.28
CA ARG A 341 1.94 19.70 -21.19
C ARG A 341 0.89 18.88 -20.43
N ASP A 342 1.09 17.58 -20.30
CA ASP A 342 0.20 16.68 -19.56
C ASP A 342 0.42 16.81 -18.05
N GLU A 343 1.62 17.15 -17.56
CA GLU A 343 1.87 17.34 -16.11
C GLU A 343 0.94 18.41 -15.52
N GLU A 344 0.82 19.56 -16.19
CA GLU A 344 -0.05 20.66 -15.81
C GLU A 344 -1.54 20.28 -15.81
N LYS A 345 -1.94 19.25 -16.58
CA LYS A 345 -3.32 18.75 -16.63
C LYS A 345 -3.70 17.96 -15.39
N TYR A 346 -2.76 17.21 -14.82
CA TYR A 346 -3.02 16.32 -13.68
C TYR A 346 -2.59 16.92 -12.33
N ARG A 347 -1.85 18.03 -12.34
CA ARG A 347 -1.50 18.76 -11.11
C ARG A 347 -2.75 19.13 -10.30
N GLN A 348 -2.66 18.99 -8.99
CA GLN A 348 -3.68 19.34 -8.02
C GLN A 348 -3.62 20.83 -7.69
N TYR A 349 -4.52 21.63 -8.29
CA TYR A 349 -4.60 23.08 -8.06
C TYR A 349 -5.51 23.46 -6.91
N ASP A 350 -6.55 22.69 -6.63
CA ASP A 350 -7.55 22.95 -5.59
C ASP A 350 -7.14 22.40 -4.22
N CYS A 351 -5.87 22.62 -3.83
CA CYS A 351 -5.25 22.07 -2.62
C CYS A 351 -4.73 23.15 -1.66
N LEU A 352 -4.27 22.73 -0.48
CA LEU A 352 -3.65 23.61 0.51
C LEU A 352 -2.45 24.36 -0.07
N ALA A 353 -2.43 25.68 0.09
CA ALA A 353 -1.26 26.49 -0.22
C ALA A 353 -0.22 26.28 0.88
N MET A 354 1.01 25.90 0.53
CA MET A 354 2.10 25.73 1.50
C MET A 354 2.81 27.06 1.80
N THR A 355 2.09 28.03 2.39
CA THR A 355 2.62 29.35 2.76
C THR A 355 2.30 29.71 4.22
N LEU A 356 3.00 30.68 4.79
CA LEU A 356 2.76 31.09 6.18
C LEU A 356 1.40 31.77 6.32
N GLU A 357 1.00 32.53 5.30
CA GLU A 357 -0.26 33.28 5.26
C GLU A 357 -1.47 32.34 5.31
N SER A 358 -1.41 31.21 4.59
CA SER A 358 -2.46 30.18 4.57
C SER A 358 -2.50 29.33 5.84
N GLY A 359 -1.51 29.44 6.73
CA GLY A 359 -1.49 28.75 8.02
C GLY A 359 -0.49 27.61 8.15
N LEU A 360 0.51 27.48 7.27
CA LEU A 360 1.58 26.48 7.41
C LEU A 360 2.23 26.48 8.81
N ASP A 361 2.38 27.67 9.40
CA ASP A 361 2.95 27.86 10.74
C ASP A 361 2.20 27.09 11.85
N LEU A 362 0.91 26.80 11.65
CA LEU A 362 0.11 26.02 12.58
C LEU A 362 0.62 24.57 12.71
N LEU A 363 1.32 24.07 11.68
CA LEU A 363 1.87 22.72 11.68
C LEU A 363 3.27 22.62 12.33
N ARG A 364 3.83 23.73 12.84
CA ARG A 364 5.18 23.74 13.46
C ARG A 364 5.34 22.78 14.64
N GLY A 365 4.23 22.39 15.28
CA GLY A 365 4.18 21.46 16.41
C GLY A 365 4.34 19.99 16.01
N LEU A 366 4.25 19.65 14.72
CA LEU A 366 4.43 18.30 14.21
C LEU A 366 5.91 17.92 14.19
N LYS A 367 6.50 17.71 15.37
CA LYS A 367 7.95 17.48 15.54
C LYS A 367 8.42 16.11 15.08
N ASP A 368 7.53 15.13 15.05
CA ASP A 368 7.83 13.76 14.61
C ASP A 368 7.77 13.59 13.09
N LEU A 369 7.43 14.66 12.35
CA LEU A 369 7.21 14.60 10.91
C LEU A 369 8.53 14.29 10.16
N SER A 370 8.53 13.15 9.47
CA SER A 370 9.71 12.60 8.77
C SER A 370 9.51 12.48 7.26
N THR A 371 8.26 12.40 6.80
CA THR A 371 7.92 12.35 5.37
C THR A 371 6.81 13.34 5.06
N VAL A 372 7.02 14.20 4.06
CA VAL A 372 6.02 15.13 3.54
C VAL A 372 5.85 14.90 2.04
N GLY A 373 4.73 14.29 1.64
CA GLY A 373 4.40 14.03 0.23
C GLY A 373 3.56 15.17 -0.35
N LEU A 374 4.17 15.97 -1.23
CA LEU A 374 3.52 17.08 -1.93
C LEU A 374 3.53 16.87 -3.46
N GLU A 375 3.75 15.62 -3.88
CA GLU A 375 3.84 15.24 -5.29
C GLU A 375 2.62 15.75 -6.07
N ASP A 376 2.90 16.38 -7.20
CA ASP A 376 1.89 16.88 -8.13
C ASP A 376 0.86 17.85 -7.52
N MET A 377 1.21 18.55 -6.44
CA MET A 377 0.45 19.69 -5.93
C MET A 377 0.99 21.01 -6.48
N GLU A 378 0.12 22.00 -6.72
CA GLU A 378 0.56 23.38 -7.00
C GLU A 378 1.01 24.07 -5.70
N VAL A 379 2.25 23.78 -5.30
CA VAL A 379 2.89 24.33 -4.10
C VAL A 379 4.19 25.06 -4.47
N TYR A 380 4.33 26.28 -3.96
CA TYR A 380 5.52 27.11 -4.20
C TYR A 380 6.51 26.97 -3.04
N ILE A 381 7.15 25.80 -2.89
CA ILE A 381 8.09 25.52 -1.78
C ILE A 381 9.54 26.00 -2.02
N HIS A 382 9.83 26.53 -3.20
CA HIS A 382 11.20 26.90 -3.60
C HIS A 382 11.65 28.30 -3.13
N ASP A 383 10.85 28.99 -2.32
CA ASP A 383 11.24 30.27 -1.72
C ASP A 383 12.16 30.06 -0.51
N ASP A 384 13.24 30.83 -0.40
CA ASP A 384 14.26 30.73 0.65
C ASP A 384 13.65 30.83 2.05
N LYS A 385 12.63 31.67 2.22
CA LYS A 385 11.91 31.81 3.49
C LYS A 385 11.23 30.52 3.92
N LYS A 386 10.61 29.80 2.97
CA LYS A 386 9.92 28.53 3.25
C LYS A 386 10.91 27.41 3.52
N GLN A 387 12.00 27.35 2.76
CA GLN A 387 13.07 26.39 3.02
C GLN A 387 13.68 26.57 4.41
N THR A 388 13.93 27.83 4.80
CA THR A 388 14.39 28.18 6.16
C THR A 388 13.37 27.73 7.20
N TRP A 389 12.08 28.04 6.99
CA TRP A 389 11.03 27.61 7.91
C TRP A 389 10.96 26.07 8.07
N PHE A 390 11.07 25.31 6.96
CA PHE A 390 11.09 23.84 7.01
C PHE A 390 12.33 23.31 7.73
N ALA A 391 13.51 23.88 7.46
CA ALA A 391 14.75 23.49 8.14
C ALA A 391 14.70 23.74 9.66
N GLU A 392 14.06 24.84 10.09
CA GLU A 392 13.90 25.17 11.51
C GLU A 392 12.88 24.28 12.21
N HIS A 393 11.74 23.99 11.58
CA HIS A 393 10.60 23.37 12.26
C HIS A 393 10.50 21.86 12.02
N TRP A 394 10.97 21.37 10.87
CA TRP A 394 10.95 19.97 10.43
C TRP A 394 12.32 19.52 9.89
N PRO A 395 13.41 19.61 10.68
CA PRO A 395 14.78 19.36 10.22
C PRO A 395 15.03 17.93 9.71
N HIS A 396 14.14 16.97 10.02
CA HIS A 396 14.26 15.56 9.63
C HIS A 396 13.27 15.15 8.54
N ALA A 397 12.43 16.08 8.07
CA ALA A 397 11.44 15.78 7.04
C ALA A 397 12.09 15.63 5.67
N THR A 398 11.75 14.53 4.99
CA THR A 398 12.03 14.34 3.57
C THR A 398 10.79 14.74 2.76
N PHE A 399 10.98 15.67 1.83
CA PHE A 399 9.94 16.08 0.89
C PHE A 399 9.98 15.18 -0.33
N ARG A 400 8.80 14.72 -0.76
CA ARG A 400 8.63 13.93 -1.98
C ARG A 400 7.80 14.68 -3.00
#